data_AF-A0A0R2DDY5-F1
#
_entry.id   AF-A0A0R2DDY5-F1
#
_cell.length_a   1.000
_cell.length_b   1.000
_cell.length_c   1.000
_cell.angle_alpha   90.00
_cell.angle_beta   90.00
_cell.angle_gamma   90.00
#
_symmetry.space_group_name_H-M   'P 1'
#
loop_
_entity.id
_entity.type
_entity.pdbx_description
1 polymer ?
#
loop_
_entity_poly.entity_id
_entity_poly.type
_entity_poly.pdbx_seq_one_letter_code
_entity_poly.pdbx_strand_id
1 'polypeptide(L)'
;MATLLEKRFNFNAQLWVDHIGGELTTDAGLVLVKELMAGFDFTVLAKKLVHFQEDRHYFQHSNVTLLEQTIFQLISGHQSASETK
;
A
#
# COMPACT_ATOMS: atom_id res chain seq x y z
N MET A 1 22.78 24.21 -10.33
CA MET A 1 22.46 22.81 -10.02
C MET A 1 21.16 22.83 -9.23
N ALA A 2 20.05 22.40 -9.84
CA ALA A 2 18.80 22.24 -9.10
C ALA A 2 18.90 20.90 -8.36
N THR A 3 19.12 20.94 -7.05
CA THR A 3 18.95 19.77 -6.20
C THR A 3 17.51 19.31 -6.35
N LEU A 4 17.31 18.09 -6.84
CA LEU A 4 16.01 17.44 -6.96
C LEU A 4 15.32 17.55 -5.59
N LEU A 5 14.09 18.04 -5.58
CA LEU A 5 13.35 18.31 -4.35
C LEU A 5 13.20 16.98 -3.60
N GLU A 6 13.95 16.80 -2.51
CA GLU A 6 13.85 15.63 -1.64
C GLU A 6 12.42 15.54 -1.13
N LYS A 7 11.63 14.66 -1.73
CA LYS A 7 10.24 14.44 -1.33
C LYS A 7 10.22 13.32 -0.32
N ARG A 8 9.82 13.67 0.90
CA ARG A 8 9.57 12.70 1.97
C ARG A 8 8.19 12.08 1.77
N PHE A 9 8.06 10.82 2.15
CA PHE A 9 6.78 10.12 2.11
C PHE A 9 5.89 10.52 3.28
N ASN A 10 4.60 10.69 3.01
CA ASN A 10 3.57 10.93 4.02
C ASN A 10 3.36 9.69 4.91
N PHE A 11 3.45 8.49 4.34
CA PHE A 11 3.28 7.26 5.14
C PHE A 11 4.49 6.95 6.03
N ASN A 12 5.68 7.41 5.65
CA ASN A 12 6.91 7.26 6.43
C ASN A 12 7.94 8.33 6.06
N ALA A 13 8.06 9.35 6.91
CA ALA A 13 8.95 10.49 6.68
C ALA A 13 10.45 10.17 6.73
N GLN A 14 10.84 8.96 7.17
CA GLN A 14 12.23 8.48 7.16
C GLN A 14 12.64 7.86 5.81
N LEU A 15 11.66 7.57 4.94
CA LEU A 15 11.91 7.13 3.58
C LEU A 15 12.01 8.34 2.65
N TRP A 16 12.96 8.26 1.73
CA TRP A 16 13.29 9.28 0.72
C TRP A 16 13.52 8.58 -0.62
N VAL A 17 13.11 9.22 -1.71
CA VAL A 17 13.33 8.72 -3.08
C VAL A 17 14.25 9.66 -3.81
N ASP A 18 15.26 9.09 -4.44
CA ASP A 18 16.08 9.76 -5.45
C ASP A 18 15.77 9.15 -6.83
N HIS A 19 15.64 10.01 -7.84
CA HIS A 19 15.21 9.62 -9.18
C HIS A 19 16.40 9.64 -10.14
N ILE A 20 17.04 8.49 -10.34
CA ILE A 20 18.17 8.33 -11.28
C ILE A 20 17.67 8.00 -12.71
N GLY A 21 16.39 8.25 -13.03
CA GLY A 21 15.82 8.07 -14.37
C GLY A 21 15.77 6.62 -14.88
N GLY A 22 15.98 5.64 -14.00
CA GLY A 22 15.91 4.21 -14.32
C GLY A 22 14.50 3.62 -14.17
N GLU A 23 14.37 2.34 -14.52
CA GLU A 23 13.13 1.58 -14.28
C GLU A 23 12.85 1.43 -12.79
N LEU A 24 11.58 1.54 -12.43
CA LEU A 24 11.13 1.37 -11.05
C LEU A 24 11.08 -0.12 -10.73
N THR A 25 11.81 -0.54 -9.70
CA THR A 25 11.73 -1.93 -9.20
C THR A 25 10.37 -2.18 -8.54
N THR A 26 9.95 -3.44 -8.47
CA THR A 26 8.66 -3.83 -7.86
C THR A 26 8.50 -3.26 -6.45
N ASP A 27 9.52 -3.38 -5.59
CA ASP A 27 9.47 -2.88 -4.22
C ASP A 27 9.37 -1.35 -4.14
N ALA A 28 10.09 -0.63 -5.02
CA ALA A 28 9.97 0.82 -5.14
C ALA A 28 8.58 1.24 -5.67
N GLY A 29 7.98 0.44 -6.54
CA GLY A 29 6.60 0.58 -7.00
C GLY A 29 5.58 0.46 -5.88
N LEU A 30 5.70 -0.55 -5.02
CA LEU A 30 4.81 -0.73 -3.88
C LEU A 30 4.95 0.42 -2.87
N VAL A 31 6.15 0.96 -2.68
CA VAL A 31 6.38 2.16 -1.86
C VAL A 31 5.63 3.38 -2.42
N LEU A 32 5.63 3.60 -3.73
CA LEU A 32 4.85 4.68 -4.34
C LEU A 32 3.33 4.47 -4.21
N VAL A 33 2.86 3.22 -4.33
CA VAL A 33 1.45 2.89 -4.11
C VAL A 33 1.04 3.18 -2.67
N LYS A 34 1.89 2.87 -1.69
CA LYS A 34 1.66 3.19 -0.27
C LYS A 34 1.57 4.70 -0.04
N GLU A 35 2.40 5.47 -0.73
CA GLU A 35 2.33 6.94 -0.68
C GLU A 35 1.05 7.48 -1.29
N LEU A 36 0.64 6.95 -2.44
CA LEU A 36 -0.61 7.31 -3.07
C LEU A 36 -1.80 7.06 -2.11
N MET A 37 -1.83 5.88 -1.48
CA MET A 37 -2.84 5.51 -0.48
C MET A 37 -2.86 6.46 0.73
N ALA A 38 -1.70 6.92 1.18
CA ALA A 38 -1.61 7.92 2.23
C ALA A 38 -2.17 9.28 1.77
N GLY A 39 -1.90 9.68 0.52
CA GLY A 39 -2.35 10.95 -0.04
C GLY A 39 -3.87 11.14 -0.10
N PHE A 40 -4.65 10.05 -0.06
CA PHE A 40 -6.12 10.12 -0.03
C PHE A 40 -6.75 9.52 1.24
N ASP A 41 -5.96 9.28 2.29
CA ASP A 41 -6.41 8.65 3.54
C ASP A 41 -7.13 7.31 3.32
N PHE A 42 -6.48 6.38 2.59
CA PHE A 42 -7.05 5.08 2.20
C PHE A 42 -7.82 4.39 3.33
N THR A 43 -7.23 4.29 4.53
CA THR A 43 -7.87 3.61 5.66
C THR A 43 -9.20 4.25 6.06
N VAL A 44 -9.29 5.58 6.02
CA VAL A 44 -10.53 6.30 6.37
C VAL A 44 -11.58 6.12 5.29
N LEU A 45 -11.19 6.24 4.01
CA LEU A 45 -12.12 6.00 2.90
C LEU A 45 -12.61 4.56 2.86
N ALA A 46 -11.72 3.59 3.03
CA ALA A 46 -12.07 2.16 3.04
C ALA A 46 -13.07 1.83 4.15
N LYS A 47 -12.88 2.36 5.37
CA LYS A 47 -13.84 2.20 6.47
C LYS A 47 -15.22 2.79 6.18
N LYS A 48 -15.28 3.88 5.38
CA LYS A 48 -16.55 4.55 5.04
C LYS A 48 -17.29 3.86 3.90
N LEU A 49 -16.55 3.37 2.91
CA LEU A 49 -17.11 2.87 1.66
C LEU A 49 -17.35 1.36 1.68
N VAL A 50 -16.52 0.61 2.43
CA VAL A 50 -16.55 -0.85 2.45
C VAL A 50 -17.08 -1.32 3.80
N HIS A 51 -18.18 -2.06 3.76
CA HIS A 51 -18.76 -2.71 4.94
C HIS A 51 -18.38 -4.18 4.91
N PHE A 52 -17.71 -4.64 5.96
CA PHE A 52 -17.39 -6.04 6.15
C PHE A 52 -18.35 -6.66 7.15
N GLN A 53 -18.90 -7.82 6.81
CA GLN A 53 -19.57 -8.67 7.80
C GLN A 53 -18.47 -9.32 8.66
N GLU A 54 -18.46 -8.98 9.95
CA GLU A 54 -17.39 -9.36 10.87
C GLU A 54 -17.87 -10.48 11.80
N ASP A 55 -17.80 -11.72 11.32
CA ASP A 55 -18.18 -12.92 12.10
C ASP A 55 -16.95 -13.67 12.64
N ARG A 56 -15.74 -13.12 12.46
CA ARG A 56 -14.48 -13.78 12.82
C ARG A 56 -14.22 -13.66 14.32
N HIS A 57 -14.11 -14.80 14.99
CA HIS A 57 -13.89 -14.88 16.44
C HIS A 57 -12.49 -14.43 16.90
N TYR A 58 -11.47 -14.62 16.06
CA TYR A 58 -10.09 -14.28 16.41
C TYR A 58 -9.40 -13.62 15.22
N PHE A 59 -9.02 -12.36 15.36
CA PHE A 59 -8.26 -11.64 14.35
C PHE A 59 -7.21 -10.73 14.99
N GLN A 60 -6.02 -10.65 14.38
CA GLN A 60 -4.97 -9.70 14.76
C GLN A 60 -4.99 -8.43 13.90
N HIS A 61 -5.57 -8.53 12.70
CA HIS A 61 -5.62 -7.44 11.72
C HIS A 61 -7.06 -7.15 11.32
N SER A 62 -7.37 -5.85 11.16
CA SER A 62 -8.69 -5.42 10.71
C SER A 62 -8.95 -5.84 9.26
N ASN A 63 -10.21 -6.01 8.87
CA ASN A 63 -10.56 -6.28 7.47
C ASN A 63 -10.06 -5.21 6.50
N VAL A 64 -9.97 -3.95 6.92
CA VAL A 64 -9.41 -2.87 6.10
C VAL A 64 -7.90 -3.03 5.92
N THR A 65 -7.19 -3.50 6.94
CA THR A 65 -5.75 -3.83 6.84
C THR A 65 -5.52 -5.01 5.89
N LEU A 66 -6.38 -6.03 5.95
CA LEU A 66 -6.32 -7.16 5.03
C LEU A 66 -6.64 -6.75 3.60
N LEU A 67 -7.64 -5.88 3.40
CA LEU A 67 -7.95 -5.31 2.09
C LEU A 67 -6.75 -4.57 1.50
N GLU A 68 -6.09 -3.73 2.30
CA GLU A 68 -4.88 -3.04 1.87
C GLU A 68 -3.79 -4.04 1.45
N GLN A 69 -3.56 -5.07 2.26
CA GLN A 69 -2.59 -6.13 1.96
C GLN A 69 -2.94 -6.89 0.67
N THR A 70 -4.22 -7.21 0.44
CA THR A 70 -4.67 -7.86 -0.80
C THR A 70 -4.42 -6.98 -2.03
N ILE A 71 -4.63 -5.66 -1.92
CA ILE A 71 -4.31 -4.73 -3.03
C ILE A 71 -2.80 -4.76 -3.34
N PHE A 72 -1.95 -4.75 -2.31
CA PHE A 72 -0.50 -4.86 -2.52
C PHE A 72 -0.10 -6.19 -3.19
N GLN A 73 -0.69 -7.31 -2.77
CA GLN A 73 -0.45 -8.62 -3.38
C GLN A 73 -0.89 -8.67 -4.85
N LEU A 74 -2.06 -8.09 -5.16
CA LEU A 74 -2.58 -8.02 -6.52
C LEU A 74 -1.63 -7.20 -7.42
N ILE A 75 -1.18 -6.04 -6.94
CA ILE A 75 -0.28 -5.15 -7.69
C ILE A 75 1.10 -5.79 -7.86
N SER A 76 1.62 -6.47 -6.84
CA SER A 76 2.93 -7.13 -6.90
C SER A 76 2.93 -8.40 -7.78
N GLY A 77 1.77 -8.82 -8.30
CA GLY A 77 1.63 -10.04 -9.09
C GLY A 77 1.74 -11.32 -8.25
N HIS A 78 1.61 -11.22 -6.92
CA HIS A 78 1.57 -12.38 -6.04
C HIS A 78 0.11 -12.87 -5.93
N GLN A 79 -0.20 -13.99 -6.57
CA GLN A 79 -1.46 -14.70 -6.29
C GLN A 79 -1.45 -15.17 -4.84
N SER A 80 -2.46 -14.79 -4.06
CA SER A 80 -2.67 -15.32 -2.72
C SER A 80 -2.81 -16.84 -2.82
N ALA A 81 -1.98 -17.59 -2.06
CA ALA A 81 -1.88 -19.05 -2.12
C ALA A 81 -3.14 -19.82 -1.66
N SER A 82 -4.32 -19.20 -1.67
CA SER A 82 -5.61 -19.83 -1.37
C SER A 82 -6.39 -20.28 -2.61
N GLU A 83 -5.88 -20.05 -3.82
CA GLU A 83 -6.42 -20.64 -5.05
C GLU A 83 -5.63 -21.90 -5.45
N THR A 84 -5.59 -22.90 -4.58
CA THR A 84 -5.39 -24.30 -5.00
C THR A 84 -6.72 -25.03 -4.90
N LYS A 85 -7.20 -25.39 -6.09
CA LYS A 85 -8.39 -26.17 -6.44
C LYS A 85 -8.61 -27.43 -5.60
#